data_AF-A0A2I0WW44-F1
#
_entry.id   AF-A0A2I0WW44-F1
#
_cell.length_a   1.000
_cell.length_b   1.000
_cell.length_c   1.000
_cell.angle_alpha   90.00
_cell.angle_beta   90.00
_cell.angle_gamma   90.00
#
_symmetry.space_group_name_H-M   'P 1'
#
loop_
_entity.id
_entity.type
_entity.pdbx_description
1 polymer ?
#
loop_
_entity_poly.entity_id
_entity_poly.type
_entity_poly.pdbx_seq_one_letter_code
_entity_poly.pdbx_strand_id
1 'polypeptide(L)'
;MALTADGQLWSWGANSNYELGRGDSADDWRPKPIPSLQDTRIVQIASGGYHTLALTDKGEVFSWGHGGHGQLGHSSIQIQKVPTVIEALAQEHITYIACGGSSSAAVTDKGVLYMWGNAKDSQLGVPGLPDVQPLPVQVKFLMDEERLGSHQVLSVSVGASHAICLVLRQSIP
;
A
#
# COMPACT_ATOMS: atom_id res chain seq x y z
N MET A 1 11.41 9.96 -1.16
CA MET A 1 10.48 10.65 -0.24
C MET A 1 11.05 10.61 1.16
N ALA A 2 10.65 11.56 2.01
CA ALA A 2 11.04 11.61 3.42
C ALA A 2 9.88 12.11 4.29
N LEU A 3 9.90 11.68 5.56
CA LEU A 3 9.01 12.14 6.61
C LEU A 3 9.80 12.95 7.63
N THR A 4 9.22 14.05 8.07
CA THR A 4 9.70 14.81 9.23
C THR A 4 9.12 14.24 10.53
N ALA A 5 9.65 14.64 11.69
CA ALA A 5 9.18 14.16 12.99
C ALA A 5 7.73 14.60 13.35
N ASP A 6 7.27 15.69 12.76
CA ASP A 6 5.90 16.18 12.84
C ASP A 6 4.96 15.51 11.81
N GLY A 7 5.49 14.66 10.93
CA GLY A 7 4.71 13.86 9.98
C GLY A 7 4.44 14.53 8.64
N GLN A 8 5.21 15.56 8.27
CA GLN A 8 5.11 16.19 6.95
C GLN A 8 5.86 15.37 5.91
N LEU A 9 5.26 15.26 4.72
CA LEU A 9 5.79 14.48 3.60
C LEU A 9 6.47 15.35 2.56
N TRP A 10 7.70 14.97 2.21
CA TRP A 10 8.51 15.60 1.18
C TRP A 10 8.85 14.62 0.04
N SER A 11 8.71 15.06 -1.20
CA SER A 11 8.95 14.26 -2.40
C SER A 11 9.92 14.95 -3.38
N TRP A 12 10.67 14.12 -4.12
CA TRP A 12 11.62 14.49 -5.18
C TRP A 12 11.90 13.25 -6.03
N GLY A 13 12.42 13.43 -7.24
CA GLY A 13 12.78 12.37 -8.19
C GLY A 13 12.03 12.47 -9.52
N ALA A 14 11.89 11.30 -10.17
CA ALA A 14 11.07 11.15 -11.37
C ALA A 14 9.58 11.32 -11.04
N ASN A 15 8.82 11.88 -11.97
CA ASN A 15 7.43 12.28 -11.75
C ASN A 15 6.54 12.12 -13.00
N SER A 16 6.97 11.35 -14.00
CA SER A 16 6.21 11.21 -15.26
C SER A 16 4.84 10.55 -15.07
N ASN A 17 4.62 9.82 -13.97
CA ASN A 17 3.32 9.29 -13.56
C ASN A 17 2.74 10.01 -12.33
N TYR A 18 3.15 11.23 -12.03
CA TYR A 18 2.70 12.01 -10.87
C TYR A 18 3.07 11.38 -9.51
N GLU A 19 4.12 10.55 -9.46
CA GLU A 19 4.59 9.84 -8.26
C GLU A 19 4.99 10.80 -7.13
N LEU A 20 5.28 12.06 -7.43
CA LEU A 20 5.59 13.07 -6.42
C LEU A 20 4.34 13.66 -5.74
N GLY A 21 3.14 13.43 -6.28
CA GLY A 21 1.86 13.75 -5.63
C GLY A 21 1.50 15.23 -5.57
N ARG A 22 2.18 16.09 -6.34
CA ARG A 22 2.03 17.56 -6.28
C ARG A 22 1.05 18.12 -7.32
N GLY A 23 0.36 17.27 -8.07
CA GLY A 23 -0.59 17.67 -9.12
C GLY A 23 0.03 17.95 -10.50
N ASP A 24 1.37 17.95 -10.58
CA ASP A 24 2.14 18.08 -11.82
C ASP A 24 2.93 16.80 -12.12
N SER A 25 3.47 16.69 -13.34
CA SER A 25 4.27 15.54 -13.80
C SER A 25 5.71 15.92 -14.16
N ALA A 26 6.24 17.00 -13.57
CA ALA A 26 7.61 17.43 -13.80
C ALA A 26 8.55 16.78 -12.77
N ASP A 27 9.64 16.19 -13.28
CA ASP A 27 10.72 15.67 -12.44
C ASP A 27 11.32 16.82 -11.61
N ASP A 28 11.71 16.51 -10.37
CA ASP A 28 12.35 17.50 -9.52
C ASP A 28 13.30 16.84 -8.53
N TRP A 29 14.59 17.13 -8.63
CA TRP A 29 15.59 16.57 -7.74
C TRP A 29 15.58 17.20 -6.34
N ARG A 30 14.88 18.32 -6.15
CA ARG A 30 14.83 19.04 -4.86
C ARG A 30 13.67 18.52 -4.02
N PRO A 31 13.89 18.16 -2.74
CA PRO A 31 12.80 17.86 -1.82
C PRO A 31 11.81 19.02 -1.74
N LYS A 32 10.53 18.74 -1.97
CA LYS A 32 9.43 19.70 -1.84
C LYS A 32 8.28 19.09 -1.04
N PRO A 33 7.52 19.89 -0.29
CA PRO A 33 6.36 19.40 0.42
C PRO A 33 5.26 18.98 -0.57
N ILE A 34 4.37 18.10 -0.11
CA ILE A 34 3.13 17.75 -0.82
C ILE A 34 1.98 18.57 -0.24
N PRO A 35 1.49 19.63 -0.94
CA PRO A 35 0.57 20.59 -0.33
C PRO A 35 -0.76 19.98 0.17
N SER A 36 -1.29 18.97 -0.54
CA SER A 36 -2.55 18.32 -0.15
C SER A 36 -2.46 17.48 1.12
N LEU A 37 -1.26 17.27 1.67
CA LEU A 37 -1.04 16.51 2.92
C LEU A 37 -0.42 17.39 4.03
N GLN A 38 -0.35 18.72 3.86
CA GLN A 38 0.34 19.60 4.82
C GLN A 38 -0.26 19.54 6.24
N ASP A 39 -1.57 19.31 6.35
CA ASP A 39 -2.33 19.26 7.60
C ASP A 39 -2.62 17.82 8.06
N THR A 40 -1.99 16.83 7.41
CA THR A 40 -2.18 15.40 7.67
C THR A 40 -0.89 14.82 8.24
N ARG A 41 -0.95 14.25 9.45
CA ARG A 41 0.21 13.61 10.07
C ARG A 41 0.46 12.24 9.45
N ILE A 42 1.49 12.14 8.62
CA ILE A 42 1.93 10.87 8.02
C ILE A 42 2.92 10.15 8.94
N VAL A 43 2.70 8.86 9.18
CA VAL A 43 3.53 8.02 10.06
C VAL A 43 4.32 6.95 9.31
N GLN A 44 3.90 6.58 8.10
CA GLN A 44 4.63 5.65 7.24
C GLN A 44 4.46 6.03 5.77
N ILE A 45 5.48 5.74 4.97
CA ILE A 45 5.46 5.86 3.51
C ILE A 45 5.95 4.55 2.89
N ALA A 46 5.40 4.21 1.73
CA ALA A 46 5.90 3.12 0.90
C ALA A 46 5.91 3.56 -0.57
N SER A 47 6.99 3.27 -1.29
CA SER A 47 7.16 3.61 -2.71
C SER A 47 7.23 2.33 -3.52
N GLY A 48 6.37 2.21 -4.53
CA GLY A 48 6.46 1.16 -5.54
C GLY A 48 7.26 1.61 -6.75
N GLY A 49 7.10 0.88 -7.87
CA GLY A 49 7.80 1.21 -9.11
C GLY A 49 7.40 2.57 -9.68
N TYR A 50 6.10 2.86 -9.71
CA TYR A 50 5.53 4.11 -10.26
C TYR A 50 4.37 4.66 -9.42
N HIS A 51 4.26 4.27 -8.15
CA HIS A 51 3.20 4.72 -7.25
C HIS A 51 3.70 4.86 -5.83
N THR A 52 2.93 5.56 -5.00
CA THR A 52 3.25 5.78 -3.58
C THR A 52 2.04 5.51 -2.71
N LEU A 53 2.29 5.01 -1.51
CA LEU A 53 1.35 4.96 -0.40
C LEU A 53 1.84 5.82 0.77
N ALA A 54 0.89 6.43 1.48
CA ALA A 54 1.15 7.08 2.77
C ALA A 54 0.10 6.65 3.80
N LEU A 55 0.54 6.42 5.03
CA LEU A 55 -0.29 6.03 6.16
C LEU A 55 -0.36 7.18 7.17
N THR A 56 -1.57 7.56 7.59
CA THR A 56 -1.77 8.57 8.63
C THR A 56 -1.70 7.98 10.03
N ASP A 57 -1.52 8.83 11.04
CA ASP A 57 -1.64 8.47 12.46
C ASP A 57 -3.04 7.99 12.87
N LYS A 58 -4.06 8.24 12.05
CA LYS A 58 -5.44 7.76 12.22
C LYS A 58 -5.70 6.40 11.56
N GLY A 59 -4.70 5.85 10.86
CA GLY A 59 -4.82 4.57 10.15
C GLY A 59 -5.43 4.67 8.74
N GLU A 60 -5.51 5.88 8.18
CA GLU A 60 -5.99 6.10 6.81
C GLU A 60 -4.85 5.91 5.80
N VAL A 61 -5.16 5.30 4.65
CA VAL A 61 -4.17 5.07 3.59
C VAL A 61 -4.50 5.95 2.39
N PHE A 62 -3.49 6.70 1.94
CA PHE A 62 -3.52 7.46 0.70
C PHE A 62 -2.70 6.73 -0.35
N SER A 63 -3.10 6.81 -1.62
CA SER A 63 -2.28 6.39 -2.75
C SER A 63 -2.29 7.41 -3.88
N TRP A 64 -1.21 7.45 -4.65
CA TRP A 64 -1.11 8.24 -5.87
C TRP A 64 -0.01 7.74 -6.81
N GLY A 65 0.03 8.30 -8.02
CA GLY A 65 0.93 7.91 -9.08
C GLY A 65 0.23 7.07 -10.15
N HIS A 66 0.96 6.15 -10.77
CA HIS A 66 0.48 5.25 -11.81
C HIS A 66 -0.54 4.23 -11.29
N GLY A 67 -1.65 4.05 -12.02
CA GLY A 67 -2.74 3.14 -11.66
C GLY A 67 -2.98 1.97 -12.60
N GLY A 68 -2.23 1.82 -13.70
CA GLY A 68 -2.52 0.89 -14.80
C GLY A 68 -2.59 -0.60 -14.42
N HIS A 69 -2.01 -0.99 -13.29
CA HIS A 69 -2.09 -2.35 -12.72
C HIS A 69 -3.02 -2.44 -11.51
N GLY A 70 -3.82 -1.40 -11.23
CA GLY A 70 -4.71 -1.36 -10.08
C GLY A 70 -4.01 -1.07 -8.75
N GLN A 71 -2.71 -0.76 -8.74
CA GLN A 71 -1.87 -0.64 -7.52
C GLN A 71 -2.27 0.50 -6.57
N LEU A 72 -3.20 1.36 -6.99
CA LEU A 72 -3.73 2.47 -6.18
C LEU A 72 -4.93 2.09 -5.32
N GLY A 73 -5.68 1.03 -5.68
CA GLY A 73 -6.75 0.50 -4.83
C GLY A 73 -8.10 1.26 -4.90
N HIS A 74 -8.32 2.11 -5.91
CA HIS A 74 -9.52 2.95 -6.02
C HIS A 74 -10.64 2.38 -6.91
N SER A 75 -10.77 1.06 -7.06
CA SER A 75 -11.71 0.42 -8.02
C SER A 75 -11.55 0.88 -9.46
N SER A 76 -10.37 1.40 -9.79
CA SER A 76 -10.05 2.04 -11.06
C SER A 76 -8.58 1.80 -11.35
N ILE A 77 -8.24 1.85 -12.64
CA ILE A 77 -6.84 1.79 -13.12
C ILE A 77 -6.33 3.17 -13.55
N GLN A 78 -7.09 4.22 -13.25
CA GLN A 78 -6.71 5.60 -13.59
C GLN A 78 -5.60 6.12 -12.68
N ILE A 79 -4.77 6.96 -13.27
CA ILE A 79 -3.71 7.69 -12.57
C ILE A 79 -4.30 8.64 -11.53
N GLN A 80 -3.63 8.78 -10.39
CA GLN A 80 -3.98 9.76 -9.35
C GLN A 80 -2.86 10.78 -9.25
N LYS A 81 -3.18 12.05 -9.51
CA LYS A 81 -2.17 13.13 -9.61
C LYS A 81 -1.74 13.70 -8.25
N VAL A 82 -2.56 13.45 -7.24
CA VAL A 82 -2.39 13.89 -5.87
C VAL A 82 -2.76 12.72 -4.94
N PRO A 83 -2.25 12.69 -3.70
CA PRO A 83 -2.68 11.75 -2.69
C PRO A 83 -4.21 11.70 -2.56
N THR A 84 -4.77 10.50 -2.76
CA THR A 84 -6.22 10.24 -2.64
C THR A 84 -6.43 9.12 -1.63
N VAL A 85 -7.45 9.25 -0.77
CA VAL A 85 -7.79 8.22 0.23
C VAL A 85 -8.26 6.94 -0.45
N ILE A 86 -7.79 5.79 0.01
CA ILE A 86 -8.30 4.48 -0.42
C ILE A 86 -9.58 4.17 0.37
N GLU A 87 -10.72 4.62 -0.15
CA GLU A 87 -12.04 4.44 0.49
C GLU A 87 -12.38 2.99 0.84
N ALA A 88 -11.86 2.02 0.08
CA ALA A 88 -12.04 0.60 0.33
C ALA A 88 -11.44 0.12 1.67
N LEU A 89 -10.54 0.90 2.29
CA LEU A 89 -9.93 0.63 3.59
C LEU A 89 -10.50 1.53 4.71
N ALA A 90 -11.48 2.39 4.44
CA ALA A 90 -11.95 3.40 5.39
C ALA A 90 -12.60 2.83 6.68
N GLN A 91 -13.00 1.54 6.65
CA GLN A 91 -13.56 0.84 7.82
C GLN A 91 -12.52 0.03 8.60
N GLU A 92 -11.27 0.02 8.16
CA GLU A 92 -10.16 -0.67 8.81
C GLU A 92 -9.24 0.35 9.48
N HIS A 93 -8.53 -0.09 10.53
CA HIS A 93 -7.45 0.70 11.12
C HIS A 93 -6.11 0.13 10.66
N ILE A 94 -5.48 0.78 9.69
CA ILE A 94 -4.21 0.31 9.10
C ILE A 94 -3.04 0.71 9.99
N THR A 95 -2.14 -0.24 10.25
CA THR A 95 -0.94 -0.04 11.08
C THR A 95 0.36 -0.25 10.30
N TYR A 96 0.29 -0.82 9.11
CA TYR A 96 1.46 -1.05 8.28
C TYR A 96 1.11 -1.04 6.79
N ILE A 97 1.95 -0.42 5.96
CA ILE A 97 1.85 -0.41 4.50
C ILE A 97 3.14 -0.89 3.81
N ALA A 98 3.01 -1.46 2.62
CA ALA A 98 4.13 -1.79 1.76
C ALA A 98 3.77 -1.68 0.27
N CYS A 99 4.79 -1.47 -0.57
CA CYS A 99 4.66 -1.48 -2.02
C CYS A 99 5.67 -2.46 -2.62
N GLY A 100 5.24 -3.13 -3.69
CA GLY A 100 6.11 -3.82 -4.64
C GLY A 100 6.25 -3.05 -5.94
N GLY A 101 6.66 -3.72 -7.01
CA GLY A 101 6.82 -3.09 -8.33
C GLY A 101 5.50 -2.49 -8.85
N SER A 102 4.45 -3.30 -8.88
CA SER A 102 3.10 -2.93 -9.35
C SER A 102 1.99 -3.44 -8.42
N SER A 103 2.32 -3.67 -7.15
CA SER A 103 1.39 -4.18 -6.13
C SER A 103 1.56 -3.40 -4.84
N SER A 104 0.56 -3.48 -3.99
CA SER A 104 0.45 -2.76 -2.74
C SER A 104 -0.10 -3.67 -1.65
N ALA A 105 0.24 -3.37 -0.40
CA ALA A 105 -0.25 -4.11 0.75
C ALA A 105 -0.52 -3.17 1.93
N ALA A 106 -1.49 -3.56 2.76
CA ALA A 106 -1.81 -2.94 4.03
C ALA A 106 -2.11 -4.01 5.08
N VAL A 107 -1.71 -3.76 6.32
CA VAL A 107 -1.98 -4.62 7.47
C VAL A 107 -2.80 -3.84 8.50
N THR A 108 -3.88 -4.43 8.99
CA THR A 108 -4.71 -3.84 10.05
C THR A 108 -4.12 -4.08 11.43
N ASP A 109 -4.60 -3.34 12.43
CA ASP A 109 -4.34 -3.58 13.86
C ASP A 109 -4.73 -4.98 14.35
N LYS A 110 -5.70 -5.61 13.68
CA LYS A 110 -6.12 -7.00 13.92
C LYS A 110 -5.21 -8.03 13.23
N GLY A 111 -4.16 -7.59 12.54
CA GLY A 111 -3.24 -8.44 11.80
C GLY A 111 -3.83 -9.01 10.50
N VAL A 112 -4.83 -8.36 9.92
CA VAL A 112 -5.40 -8.75 8.62
C VAL A 112 -4.58 -8.14 7.51
N LEU A 113 -4.12 -8.95 6.55
CA LEU A 113 -3.38 -8.50 5.36
C LEU A 113 -4.35 -8.29 4.20
N TYR A 114 -4.30 -7.09 3.61
CA TYR A 114 -4.90 -6.77 2.32
C TYR A 114 -3.79 -6.55 1.30
N MET A 115 -3.97 -7.07 0.08
CA MET A 115 -3.09 -6.76 -1.05
C MET A 115 -3.90 -6.42 -2.31
N TRP A 116 -3.32 -5.64 -3.21
CA TRP A 116 -3.94 -5.23 -4.48
C TRP A 116 -2.88 -4.85 -5.52
N GLY A 117 -3.31 -4.62 -6.76
CA GLY A 117 -2.44 -4.31 -7.89
C GLY A 117 -2.30 -5.47 -8.88
N ASN A 118 -1.12 -5.62 -9.46
CA ASN A 118 -0.80 -6.71 -10.39
C ASN A 118 -0.91 -8.05 -9.67
N ALA A 119 -1.65 -8.98 -10.27
CA ALA A 119 -1.88 -10.34 -9.77
C ALA A 119 -1.46 -11.43 -10.78
N LYS A 120 -0.95 -11.03 -11.95
CA LYS A 120 -0.60 -11.95 -13.05
C LYS A 120 0.40 -13.05 -12.65
N ASP A 121 1.30 -12.75 -11.72
CA ASP A 121 2.32 -13.69 -11.22
C ASP A 121 1.92 -14.34 -9.89
N SER A 122 0.64 -14.27 -9.52
CA SER A 122 0.12 -14.73 -8.23
C SER A 122 0.71 -14.01 -7.01
N GLN A 123 1.35 -12.84 -7.20
CA GLN A 123 2.03 -12.11 -6.13
C GLN A 123 1.08 -11.59 -5.04
N LEU A 124 -0.24 -11.58 -5.30
CA LEU A 124 -1.25 -11.20 -4.32
C LEU A 124 -1.61 -12.32 -3.33
N GLY A 125 -1.21 -13.57 -3.59
CA GLY A 125 -1.48 -14.69 -2.68
C GLY A 125 -2.97 -15.00 -2.50
N VAL A 126 -3.82 -14.58 -3.43
CA VAL A 126 -5.27 -14.86 -3.42
C VAL A 126 -5.64 -15.64 -4.69
N PRO A 127 -6.18 -16.86 -4.56
CA PRO A 127 -6.53 -17.68 -5.72
C PRO A 127 -7.74 -17.11 -6.47
N GLY A 128 -7.74 -17.25 -7.80
CA GLY A 128 -8.88 -16.92 -8.65
C GLY A 128 -9.08 -15.44 -8.96
N LEU A 129 -8.11 -14.58 -8.65
CA LEU A 129 -8.14 -13.17 -9.04
C LEU A 129 -7.94 -12.98 -10.56
N PRO A 130 -8.51 -11.91 -11.14
CA PRO A 130 -8.07 -11.42 -12.46
C PRO A 130 -6.62 -10.91 -12.41
N ASP A 131 -5.97 -10.77 -13.57
CA ASP A 131 -4.59 -10.26 -13.70
C ASP A 131 -4.36 -8.90 -13.00
N VAL A 132 -5.41 -8.09 -12.88
CA VAL A 132 -5.40 -6.76 -12.24
C VAL A 132 -6.48 -6.72 -11.18
N GLN A 133 -6.07 -6.45 -9.94
CA GLN A 133 -6.96 -6.30 -8.79
C GLN A 133 -6.94 -4.85 -8.30
N PRO A 134 -7.88 -4.00 -8.75
CA PRO A 134 -7.87 -2.55 -8.48
C PRO A 134 -8.48 -2.17 -7.11
N LEU A 135 -8.79 -3.16 -6.28
CA LEU A 135 -9.34 -3.00 -4.94
C LEU A 135 -8.54 -3.86 -3.94
N PRO A 136 -8.26 -3.35 -2.73
CA PRO A 136 -7.74 -4.16 -1.62
C PRO A 136 -8.55 -5.45 -1.45
N VAL A 137 -7.87 -6.60 -1.49
CA VAL A 137 -8.47 -7.90 -1.21
C VAL A 137 -7.72 -8.57 -0.06
N GLN A 138 -8.49 -9.16 0.85
CA GLN A 138 -7.93 -9.85 2.00
C GLN A 138 -7.19 -11.12 1.55
N VAL A 139 -5.95 -11.27 2.02
CA VAL A 139 -5.17 -12.50 1.87
C VAL A 139 -5.59 -13.48 2.97
N LYS A 140 -6.20 -14.60 2.56
CA LYS A 140 -6.59 -15.68 3.47
C LYS A 140 -5.48 -16.71 3.54
N PHE A 141 -4.78 -16.78 4.66
CA PHE A 141 -3.78 -17.81 4.90
C PHE A 141 -4.48 -19.17 5.05
N LEU A 142 -3.98 -20.20 4.36
CA LEU A 142 -4.45 -21.57 4.52
C LEU A 142 -4.28 -21.99 5.99
N MET A 143 -5.38 -22.45 6.59
CA MET A 143 -5.41 -23.00 7.95
C MET A 143 -5.51 -24.53 7.95
N ASP A 144 -5.62 -25.16 6.77
CA ASP A 144 -6.09 -26.54 6.60
C ASP A 144 -5.08 -27.65 6.95
N GLU A 145 -3.90 -27.31 7.49
CA GLU A 145 -2.95 -28.30 8.00
C GLU A 145 -3.06 -28.33 9.53
N GLU A 146 -4.11 -28.97 10.06
CA GLU A 146 -4.47 -29.45 11.43
C GLU A 146 -3.71 -29.00 12.71
N ARG A 147 -2.82 -28.02 12.65
CA ARG A 147 -1.85 -27.64 13.70
C ARG A 147 -1.54 -26.14 13.71
N LEU A 148 -2.12 -25.36 12.80
CA LEU A 148 -1.90 -23.92 12.73
C LEU A 148 -3.10 -23.18 13.35
N GLY A 149 -2.87 -22.54 14.51
CA GLY A 149 -3.86 -21.71 15.18
C GLY A 149 -4.10 -20.37 14.49
N SER A 150 -4.79 -19.48 15.21
CA SER A 150 -5.01 -18.10 14.78
C SER A 150 -3.68 -17.40 14.46
N HIS A 151 -3.73 -16.42 13.56
CA HIS A 151 -2.55 -15.69 13.13
C HIS A 151 -2.81 -14.19 13.09
N GLN A 152 -1.74 -13.42 13.28
CA GLN A 152 -1.72 -11.98 13.10
C GLN A 152 -0.52 -11.62 12.24
N VAL A 153 -0.76 -11.00 11.10
CA VAL A 153 0.31 -10.44 10.28
C VAL A 153 0.84 -9.19 10.99
N LEU A 154 2.16 -9.12 11.19
CA LEU A 154 2.82 -7.99 11.86
C LEU A 154 3.42 -7.01 10.86
N SER A 155 3.97 -7.54 9.77
CA SER A 155 4.56 -6.76 8.69
C SER A 155 4.57 -7.57 7.39
N VAL A 156 4.71 -6.85 6.28
CA VAL A 156 4.77 -7.43 4.93
C VAL A 156 5.85 -6.72 4.12
N SER A 157 6.57 -7.48 3.31
CA SER A 157 7.49 -7.00 2.29
C SER A 157 6.99 -7.48 0.94
N VAL A 158 6.90 -6.60 -0.04
CA VAL A 158 6.41 -6.91 -1.38
C VAL A 158 7.54 -6.65 -2.37
N GLY A 159 7.96 -7.70 -3.08
CA GLY A 159 8.93 -7.62 -4.16
C GLY A 159 8.26 -7.24 -5.50
N ALA A 160 8.98 -7.42 -6.60
CA ALA A 160 8.43 -7.17 -7.94
C ALA A 160 7.22 -8.09 -8.26
N SER A 161 7.32 -9.36 -7.85
CA SER A 161 6.35 -10.42 -8.17
C SER A 161 6.17 -11.45 -7.04
N HIS A 162 6.49 -11.08 -5.80
CA HIS A 162 6.27 -11.93 -4.62
C HIS A 162 5.98 -11.08 -3.39
N ALA A 163 5.42 -11.68 -2.35
CA ALA A 163 5.25 -11.06 -1.05
C ALA A 163 5.68 -12.03 0.06
N ILE A 164 6.26 -11.49 1.13
CA ILE A 164 6.67 -12.22 2.32
C ILE A 164 6.11 -11.45 3.52
N CYS A 165 5.55 -12.15 4.50
CA CYS A 165 5.02 -11.53 5.70
C CYS A 165 5.59 -12.18 6.97
N LEU A 166 5.79 -11.35 7.99
CA LEU A 166 6.05 -11.81 9.35
C LEU A 166 4.72 -12.02 10.05
N VAL A 167 4.52 -13.22 10.59
CA VAL A 167 3.25 -13.64 11.17
C VAL A 167 3.46 -14.17 12.58
N LEU A 168 2.73 -13.61 13.54
CA LEU A 168 2.59 -14.17 14.88
C LEU A 168 1.50 -15.24 14.84
N ARG A 169 1.82 -16.46 15.30
CA ARG A 169 0.85 -17.56 15.41
C ARG A 169 0.69 -17.99 16.85
N GLN A 170 -0.54 -18.29 17.23
CA GLN A 170 -0.80 -18.99 18.48
C GLN A 170 -0.65 -20.49 18.24
N SER A 171 0.13 -21.15 19.10
CA SER A 171 0.15 -22.61 19.17
C SER A 171 -1.22 -23.09 19.68
N ILE A 172 -1.83 -24.05 18.97
CA ILE A 172 -2.94 -24.82 19.54
C ILE A 172 -2.32 -25.71 20.63
N PRO A 173 -2.95 -25.83 21.83
CA PRO A 173 -2.47 -26.68 22.91
C PRO A 173 -2.19 -28.14 22.49
#